data_AF-A0A1V6IYC0-F1
#
_entry.id   AF-A0A1V6IYC0-F1
#
_cell.length_a   1.000
_cell.length_b   1.000
_cell.length_c   1.000
_cell.angle_alpha   90.00
_cell.angle_beta   90.00
_cell.angle_gamma   90.00
#
_symmetry.space_group_name_H-M   'P 1'
#
loop_
_entity.id
_entity.type
_entity.pdbx_description
1 polymer ?
#
loop_
_entity_poly.entity_id
_entity_poly.type
_entity_poly.pdbx_seq_one_letter_code
_entity_poly.pdbx_strand_id
1 'polypeptide(L)'
;MALGGWWGLRRTATATPRTLAKLHAVLAGYLLIMAGVLRLMAVGTWQHGTGGELAFLLLAVGVGIVVGWEFPLATRLHWAANPAAAARGAVYGADILGSCLGALLVSLWALPLYGIPATLLGLAALNLGMAAIARLPGSLRRMAPRHS
;
A
#
# COMPACT_ATOMS: atom_id res chain seq x y z
N MET A 1 5.76 6.25 8.28
CA MET A 1 6.53 6.10 7.03
C MET A 1 7.99 5.70 7.31
N ALA A 2 8.80 6.57 7.95
CA ALA A 2 10.22 6.30 8.20
C ALA A 2 10.51 4.97 8.92
N LEU A 3 9.74 4.64 9.97
CA LEU A 3 9.85 3.37 10.69
C LEU A 3 9.62 2.15 9.79
N GLY A 4 8.60 2.21 8.92
CA GLY A 4 8.29 1.17 7.95
C GLY A 4 9.40 0.97 6.91
N GLY A 5 9.94 2.07 6.38
CA GLY A 5 11.04 2.03 5.42
C GLY A 5 12.33 1.46 6.03
N TRP A 6 12.69 1.91 7.23
CA TRP A 6 13.84 1.39 7.97
C TRP A 6 13.70 -0.11 8.27
N TRP A 7 12.52 -0.53 8.74
CA TRP A 7 12.24 -1.94 9.00
C TRP A 7 12.28 -2.76 7.70
N GLY A 8 11.73 -2.21 6.63
CA GLY A 8 11.74 -2.81 5.31
C GLY A 8 13.14 -3.03 4.75
N LEU A 9 14.05 -2.05 4.88
CA LEU A 9 15.45 -2.21 4.46
C LEU A 9 16.14 -3.40 5.15
N ARG A 10 15.82 -3.65 6.43
CA ARG A 10 16.43 -4.73 7.22
C ARG A 10 15.85 -6.12 6.92
N ARG A 11 14.58 -6.21 6.53
CA ARG A 11 13.88 -7.50 6.32
C ARG A 11 13.67 -7.90 4.86
N THR A 12 14.08 -7.08 3.90
CA THR A 12 13.88 -7.33 2.46
C THR A 12 14.96 -8.21 1.81
N ALA A 13 15.84 -8.85 2.60
CA ALA A 13 16.84 -9.78 2.08
C ALA A 13 16.21 -10.97 1.30
N THR A 14 14.97 -11.34 1.62
CA THR A 14 14.19 -12.41 0.96
C THR A 14 12.90 -11.88 0.33
N ALA A 15 12.96 -10.70 -0.30
CA ALA A 15 11.82 -10.11 -0.99
C ALA A 15 11.28 -11.07 -2.07
N THR A 16 10.00 -11.45 -1.96
CA THR A 16 9.32 -12.27 -2.96
C THR A 16 8.00 -11.63 -3.40
N PRO A 17 7.47 -11.96 -4.58
CA PRO A 17 6.12 -11.53 -4.99
C PRO A 17 5.03 -11.91 -3.98
N ARG A 18 5.22 -13.01 -3.24
CA ARG A 18 4.31 -13.39 -2.14
C ARG A 18 4.33 -12.39 -0.98
N THR A 19 5.48 -11.81 -0.67
CA THR A 19 5.60 -10.75 0.35
C THR A 19 4.84 -9.50 -0.09
N LEU A 20 4.96 -9.12 -1.37
CA LEU A 20 4.20 -8.01 -1.95
C LEU A 20 2.68 -8.28 -1.92
N ALA A 21 2.27 -9.50 -2.26
CA ALA A 21 0.87 -9.91 -2.18
C ALA A 21 0.32 -9.84 -0.75
N LYS A 22 1.12 -10.24 0.26
CA LYS A 22 0.74 -10.12 1.67
C LYS A 22 0.60 -8.65 2.08
N LEU A 23 1.49 -7.78 1.63
CA LEU A 23 1.46 -6.35 1.93
C LEU A 23 0.17 -5.70 1.41
N HIS A 24 -0.19 -5.92 0.14
CA HIS A 24 -1.45 -5.41 -0.40
C HIS A 24 -2.69 -6.02 0.28
N ALA A 25 -2.66 -7.31 0.66
CA ALA A 25 -3.75 -7.90 1.43
C ALA A 25 -3.90 -7.25 2.82
N VAL A 26 -2.80 -6.91 3.49
CA VAL A 26 -2.81 -6.16 4.76
C VAL A 26 -3.36 -4.75 4.56
N LEU A 27 -2.97 -4.04 3.49
CA LEU A 27 -3.52 -2.73 3.15
C LEU A 27 -5.02 -2.78 2.88
N ALA A 28 -5.50 -3.80 2.16
CA ALA A 28 -6.93 -4.01 1.96
C ALA A 28 -7.65 -4.22 3.30
N GLY A 29 -7.12 -5.09 4.17
CA GLY A 29 -7.66 -5.30 5.51
C GLY A 29 -7.70 -4.01 6.34
N TYR A 30 -6.63 -3.21 6.28
CA TYR A 30 -6.56 -1.90 6.93
C TYR A 30 -7.65 -0.95 6.43
N LEU A 31 -7.87 -0.87 5.12
CA LEU A 31 -8.89 -0.01 4.53
C LEU A 31 -10.32 -0.44 4.94
N LEU A 32 -10.57 -1.74 5.05
CA LEU A 32 -11.83 -2.27 5.57
C LEU A 32 -12.03 -1.95 7.05
N ILE A 33 -10.98 -2.10 7.86
CA ILE A 33 -11.00 -1.71 9.27
C ILE A 33 -11.29 -0.21 9.40
N MET A 34 -10.60 0.63 8.62
CA MET A 34 -10.83 2.08 8.61
C MET A 34 -12.27 2.42 8.23
N ALA A 35 -12.82 1.79 7.18
CA ALA A 35 -14.22 1.99 6.79
C ALA A 35 -15.20 1.58 7.91
N GLY A 36 -14.93 0.47 8.61
CA GLY A 36 -15.69 0.02 9.77
C GLY A 36 -15.62 1.00 10.93
N VAL A 37 -14.42 1.46 11.29
CA VAL A 37 -14.20 2.44 12.36
C VAL A 37 -14.92 3.75 12.05
N LEU A 38 -14.80 4.28 10.83
CA LEU A 38 -15.50 5.51 10.43
C LEU A 38 -17.02 5.35 10.49
N ARG A 39 -17.55 4.18 10.10
CA ARG A 39 -18.98 3.89 10.20
C ARG A 39 -19.45 3.84 11.65
N LEU A 40 -18.69 3.23 12.55
CA LEU A 40 -19.00 3.19 13.98
C LEU A 40 -18.95 4.60 14.59
N MET A 41 -17.97 5.41 14.19
CA MET A 41 -17.84 6.81 14.62
C MET A 41 -18.98 7.69 14.09
N ALA A 42 -19.50 7.39 12.89
CA ALA A 42 -20.62 8.13 12.30
C ALA A 42 -21.96 7.88 13.03
N VAL A 43 -22.13 6.73 13.68
CA VAL A 43 -23.38 6.34 14.37
C VAL A 43 -23.28 6.52 15.89
N GLY A 44 -22.06 6.61 16.46
CA GLY A 44 -21.82 6.73 17.90
C GLY A 44 -21.60 8.17 18.38
N THR A 45 -21.64 8.36 19.71
CA THR A 45 -21.36 9.64 20.41
C THR A 45 -19.89 10.05 20.43
N TRP A 46 -19.01 9.31 19.75
CA TRP A 46 -17.55 9.44 19.81
C TRP A 46 -16.99 10.53 18.87
N GLN A 47 -17.84 11.42 18.39
CA GLN A 47 -17.47 12.43 17.38
C GLN A 47 -16.49 13.49 17.90
N HIS A 48 -16.43 13.73 19.23
CA HIS A 48 -15.66 14.84 19.83
C HIS A 48 -14.84 14.43 21.08
N GLY A 49 -14.32 13.21 21.12
CA GLY A 49 -13.55 12.71 22.26
C GLY A 49 -12.10 12.38 21.92
N THR A 50 -11.20 12.53 22.91
CA THR A 50 -9.78 12.14 22.84
C THR A 50 -9.58 10.68 22.40
N GLY A 51 -10.55 9.80 22.66
CA GLY A 51 -10.53 8.41 22.22
C GLY A 51 -10.61 8.24 20.70
N GLY A 52 -11.39 9.06 19.99
CA GLY A 52 -11.51 9.02 18.53
C GLY A 52 -10.25 9.51 17.83
N GLU A 53 -9.66 10.60 18.34
CA GLU A 53 -8.38 11.13 17.86
C GLU A 53 -7.24 10.13 18.05
N LEU A 54 -7.15 9.51 19.24
CA LEU A 54 -6.13 8.50 19.50
C LEU A 54 -6.27 7.29 18.58
N ALA A 55 -7.49 6.81 18.37
CA ALA A 55 -7.76 5.71 17.43
C ALA A 55 -7.31 6.06 16.01
N PHE A 56 -7.64 7.28 15.54
CA PHE A 56 -7.21 7.76 14.24
C PHE A 56 -5.68 7.86 14.11
N LEU A 57 -5.00 8.41 15.13
CA LEU A 57 -3.54 8.51 15.16
C LEU A 57 -2.86 7.14 15.15
N LEU A 58 -3.36 6.18 15.92
CA LEU A 58 -2.83 4.82 15.93
C LEU A 58 -3.01 4.14 14.57
N LEU A 59 -4.17 4.33 13.93
CA LEU A 59 -4.40 3.86 12.57
C LEU A 59 -3.44 4.53 11.57
N ALA A 60 -3.21 5.84 11.69
CA ALA A 60 -2.29 6.59 10.82
C ALA A 60 -0.83 6.10 10.97
N VAL A 61 -0.38 5.84 12.20
CA VAL A 61 0.92 5.24 12.48
C VAL A 61 1.00 3.84 11.85
N GLY A 62 -0.02 3.02 12.05
CA GLY A 62 -0.09 1.65 11.53
C GLY A 62 0.07 1.60 10.01
N VAL A 63 -0.75 2.33 9.27
CA VAL A 63 -0.64 2.37 7.79
C VAL A 63 0.67 3.00 7.34
N GLY A 64 1.16 4.02 8.05
CA GLY A 64 2.46 4.62 7.77
C GLY A 64 3.62 3.64 7.90
N ILE A 65 3.53 2.61 8.74
CA ILE A 65 4.54 1.55 8.82
C ILE A 65 4.40 0.60 7.63
N VAL A 66 3.17 0.18 7.30
CA VAL A 66 2.91 -0.77 6.21
C VAL A 66 3.31 -0.18 4.85
N VAL A 67 2.83 1.03 4.53
CA VAL A 67 3.16 1.73 3.27
C VAL A 67 4.64 2.09 3.22
N GLY A 68 5.25 2.45 4.35
CA GLY A 68 6.70 2.71 4.40
C GLY A 68 7.55 1.50 4.00
N TRP A 69 7.07 0.27 4.20
CA TRP A 69 7.76 -0.96 3.79
C TRP A 69 7.61 -1.26 2.29
N GLU A 70 6.56 -0.75 1.65
CA GLU A 70 6.25 -1.05 0.25
C GLU A 70 7.37 -0.62 -0.70
N PHE A 71 7.90 0.59 -0.52
CA PHE A 71 8.91 1.14 -1.40
C PHE A 71 10.23 0.33 -1.42
N PRO A 72 10.88 0.01 -0.27
CA PRO A 72 12.05 -0.88 -0.26
C PRO A 72 11.79 -2.26 -0.86
N LEU A 73 10.60 -2.82 -0.62
CA LEU A 73 10.23 -4.14 -1.12
C LEU A 73 10.09 -4.14 -2.65
N ALA A 74 9.36 -3.18 -3.21
CA ALA A 74 9.17 -3.01 -4.64
C ALA A 74 10.52 -2.75 -5.35
N THR A 75 11.35 -1.89 -4.75
CA THR A 75 12.69 -1.58 -5.25
C THR A 75 13.56 -2.82 -5.36
N ARG A 76 13.58 -3.67 -4.31
CA ARG A 76 14.34 -4.93 -4.32
C ARG A 76 13.85 -5.91 -5.39
N LEU A 77 12.54 -6.09 -5.52
CA LEU A 77 11.95 -6.97 -6.54
C LEU A 77 12.25 -6.46 -7.96
N HIS A 78 12.20 -5.15 -8.16
CA HIS A 78 12.50 -4.55 -9.46
C HIS A 78 13.97 -4.72 -9.84
N TRP A 79 14.90 -4.51 -8.90
CA TRP A 79 16.34 -4.68 -9.14
C TRP A 79 16.71 -6.14 -9.43
N ALA A 80 16.07 -7.10 -8.76
CA ALA A 80 16.29 -8.51 -9.04
C ALA A 80 15.87 -8.89 -10.48
N ALA A 81 14.86 -8.21 -11.03
CA ALA A 81 14.40 -8.40 -12.40
C ALA A 81 15.19 -7.59 -13.44
N ASN A 82 15.65 -6.40 -13.08
CA ASN A 82 16.24 -5.41 -13.99
C ASN A 82 17.52 -4.79 -13.38
N PRO A 83 18.70 -5.41 -13.58
CA PRO A 83 19.95 -4.95 -12.96
C PRO A 83 20.56 -3.66 -13.55
N ALA A 84 20.03 -3.14 -14.67
CA ALA A 84 20.57 -1.97 -15.34
C ALA A 84 20.49 -0.68 -14.50
N ALA A 85 21.46 0.23 -14.65
CA ALA A 85 21.53 1.48 -13.88
C ALA A 85 20.29 2.39 -14.07
N ALA A 86 19.74 2.45 -15.29
CA ALA A 86 18.52 3.21 -15.58
C ALA A 86 17.28 2.69 -14.83
N ALA A 87 17.25 1.41 -14.47
CA ALA A 87 16.14 0.80 -13.72
C ALA A 87 16.14 1.21 -12.23
N ARG A 88 17.22 1.81 -11.71
CA ARG A 88 17.35 2.14 -10.28
C ARG A 88 16.42 3.27 -9.83
N GLY A 89 16.12 4.22 -10.71
CA GLY A 89 15.20 5.33 -10.45
C GLY A 89 13.75 5.06 -10.87
N ALA A 90 13.50 3.98 -11.62
CA ALA A 90 12.19 3.73 -12.22
C ALA A 90 11.09 3.52 -11.18
N VAL A 91 11.37 2.79 -10.10
CA VAL A 91 10.40 2.55 -9.00
C VAL A 91 10.06 3.86 -8.29
N TYR A 92 11.05 4.72 -8.05
CA TYR A 92 10.83 6.03 -7.44
C TYR A 92 10.04 6.98 -8.34
N GLY A 93 10.37 7.04 -9.63
CA GLY A 93 9.60 7.83 -10.60
C GLY A 93 8.15 7.35 -10.69
N ALA A 94 7.93 6.04 -10.72
CA ALA A 94 6.60 5.45 -10.73
C ALA A 94 5.81 5.76 -9.44
N ASP A 95 6.45 5.75 -8.27
CA ASP A 95 5.84 6.07 -6.98
C ASP A 95 5.39 7.55 -6.92
N ILE A 96 6.23 8.50 -7.34
CA ILE A 96 5.89 9.92 -7.36
C ILE A 96 4.76 10.20 -8.37
N LEU A 97 4.87 9.68 -9.59
CA LEU A 97 3.83 9.88 -10.61
C LEU A 97 2.52 9.21 -10.18
N GLY A 98 2.59 7.99 -9.67
CA GLY A 98 1.43 7.22 -9.21
C GLY A 98 0.74 7.87 -8.01
N SER A 99 1.49 8.33 -7.02
CA SER A 99 0.94 9.03 -5.85
C SER A 99 0.32 10.37 -6.22
N CYS A 100 0.92 11.12 -7.16
CA CYS A 100 0.35 12.36 -7.67
C CYS A 100 -1.00 12.10 -8.38
N LEU A 101 -1.04 11.17 -9.33
CA LEU A 101 -2.27 10.82 -10.04
C LEU A 101 -3.33 10.23 -9.10
N GLY A 102 -2.93 9.35 -8.19
CA GLY A 102 -3.81 8.78 -7.19
C GLY A 102 -4.40 9.83 -6.26
N ALA A 103 -3.60 10.78 -5.79
CA ALA A 103 -4.07 11.89 -4.96
C ALA A 103 -5.08 12.75 -5.71
N LEU A 104 -4.81 13.12 -6.97
CA LEU A 104 -5.76 13.87 -7.80
C LEU A 104 -7.06 13.09 -8.03
N LEU A 105 -6.97 11.83 -8.45
CA LEU A 105 -8.14 10.99 -8.71
C LEU A 105 -8.98 10.77 -7.45
N VAL A 106 -8.36 10.52 -6.31
CA VAL A 106 -9.08 10.28 -5.06
C VAL A 106 -9.69 11.58 -4.53
N SER A 107 -8.93 12.69 -4.49
CA SER A 107 -9.39 13.94 -3.88
C SER A 107 -10.37 14.73 -4.74
N LEU A 108 -10.15 14.80 -6.06
CA LEU A 108 -10.98 15.61 -6.96
C LEU A 108 -12.18 14.85 -7.51
N TRP A 109 -12.13 13.51 -7.54
CA TRP A 109 -13.16 12.70 -8.19
C TRP A 109 -13.78 11.65 -7.27
N ALA A 110 -12.99 10.72 -6.71
CA ALA A 110 -13.57 9.60 -5.97
C ALA A 110 -14.29 10.05 -4.69
N LEU A 111 -13.65 10.90 -3.87
CA LEU A 111 -14.24 11.39 -2.63
C LEU A 111 -15.48 12.28 -2.88
N PRO A 112 -15.48 13.25 -3.81
CA PRO A 112 -16.68 14.06 -4.08
C PRO A 112 -17.85 13.28 -4.65
N LEU A 113 -17.60 12.29 -5.53
CA LEU A 113 -18.69 11.55 -6.19
C LEU A 113 -19.20 10.37 -5.35
N TYR A 114 -18.31 9.62 -4.70
CA TYR A 114 -18.67 8.38 -4.02
C TYR A 114 -18.66 8.49 -2.48
N GLY A 115 -18.09 9.58 -1.95
CA GLY A 115 -17.87 9.74 -0.52
C GLY A 115 -16.77 8.82 0.03
N ILE A 116 -16.47 9.00 1.31
CA ILE A 116 -15.38 8.29 1.99
C ILE A 116 -15.60 6.75 2.02
N PRO A 117 -16.76 6.21 2.43
CA PRO A 117 -16.90 4.77 2.61
C PRO A 117 -16.75 3.97 1.31
N ALA A 118 -17.40 4.42 0.22
CA ALA A 118 -17.30 3.75 -1.07
C ALA A 118 -15.89 3.86 -1.67
N THR A 119 -15.22 5.01 -1.49
CA THR A 119 -13.82 5.18 -1.90
C THR A 119 -12.90 4.20 -1.17
N LEU A 120 -13.06 4.03 0.15
CA LEU A 120 -12.27 3.08 0.94
C LEU A 120 -12.51 1.63 0.49
N LEU A 121 -13.76 1.25 0.22
CA LEU A 121 -14.10 -0.08 -0.30
C LEU A 121 -13.49 -0.32 -1.70
N GLY A 122 -13.54 0.68 -2.58
CA GLY A 122 -12.91 0.62 -3.91
C GLY A 122 -11.39 0.46 -3.82
N LEU A 123 -10.72 1.22 -2.94
CA LEU A 123 -9.29 1.08 -2.68
C LEU A 123 -8.92 -0.27 -2.05
N ALA A 124 -9.79 -0.83 -1.19
CA ALA A 124 -9.60 -2.16 -0.64
C ALA A 124 -9.69 -3.23 -1.74
N ALA A 125 -10.68 -3.12 -2.63
CA ALA A 125 -10.82 -4.01 -3.79
C ALA A 125 -9.61 -3.91 -4.73
N LEU A 126 -9.10 -2.69 -4.99
CA LEU A 126 -7.89 -2.47 -5.78
C LEU A 126 -6.68 -3.18 -5.16
N ASN A 127 -6.48 -3.03 -3.85
CA ASN A 127 -5.40 -3.71 -3.13
C ASN A 127 -5.55 -5.24 -3.16
N LEU A 128 -6.77 -5.78 -3.06
CA LEU A 128 -7.00 -7.22 -3.24
C LEU A 128 -6.65 -7.67 -4.68
N GLY A 129 -6.98 -6.86 -5.68
CA GLY A 129 -6.58 -7.10 -7.07
C GLY A 129 -5.06 -7.17 -7.23
N MET A 130 -4.33 -6.21 -6.66
CA MET A 130 -2.86 -6.21 -6.65
C MET A 130 -2.29 -7.44 -5.92
N ALA A 131 -2.89 -7.82 -4.79
CA ALA A 131 -2.51 -9.02 -4.07
C ALA A 131 -2.73 -10.30 -4.90
N ALA A 132 -3.81 -10.37 -5.67
CA ALA A 132 -4.10 -11.48 -6.57
C ALA A 132 -3.07 -11.54 -7.72
N ILE A 133 -2.79 -10.41 -8.37
CA ILE A 133 -1.82 -10.31 -9.47
C ILE A 133 -0.42 -10.78 -9.01
N ALA A 134 0.01 -10.32 -7.83
CA ALA A 134 1.30 -10.69 -7.26
C ALA A 134 1.42 -12.19 -6.90
N ARG A 135 0.30 -12.93 -6.82
CA ARG A 135 0.28 -14.39 -6.60
C ARG A 135 0.27 -15.20 -7.89
N LEU A 136 0.00 -14.59 -9.04
CA LEU A 136 -0.08 -15.33 -10.30
C LEU A 136 1.28 -15.92 -10.69
N PRO A 137 1.34 -17.19 -11.14
CA PRO A 137 2.60 -17.90 -11.44
C PRO A 137 3.43 -17.27 -12.57
N GLY A 138 2.84 -16.39 -13.40
CA GLY A 138 3.54 -15.63 -14.45
C GLY A 138 4.33 -14.42 -13.97
N SER A 139 4.01 -13.86 -12.78
CA SER A 139 4.78 -12.77 -12.18
C SER A 139 6.16 -13.24 -11.68
N LEU A 140 6.26 -14.53 -11.36
CA LEU A 140 7.48 -15.21 -10.89
C LEU A 140 8.46 -15.57 -12.02
N ARG A 141 7.99 -15.70 -13.27
CA ARG A 141 8.82 -16.13 -14.41
C ARG A 141 9.67 -15.03 -15.04
N ARG A 142 9.33 -13.75 -14.85
CA ARG A 142 10.15 -12.61 -15.32
C ARG A 142 11.24 -12.17 -14.34
N MET A 143 11.28 -12.76 -13.14
CA MET A 143 12.19 -12.40 -12.04
C MET A 143 13.28 -13.44 -11.76
N ALA A 144 13.28 -14.58 -12.46
CA ALA A 144 14.37 -15.55 -12.35
C ALA A 144 15.62 -14.98 -13.05
N PRO A 145 16.80 -14.98 -12.40
CA PRO A 145 18.04 -14.56 -13.05
C PRO A 145 18.27 -15.44 -14.28
N ARG A 146 18.31 -14.80 -15.46
CA ARG A 146 18.86 -15.44 -16.64
C ARG A 146 20.36 -15.58 -16.43
N HIS A 147 20.78 -16.76 -15.96
CA HIS A 147 22.16 -17.18 -16.11
C HIS A 147 22.40 -17.40 -17.60
N SER A 148 23.05 -16.43 -18.24
CA SER A 148 23.74 -16.57 -19.52
C SER A 148 25.24 -16.53 -19.25
#